data_AF-A0A0K8WF51-F1
#
_entry.id   AF-A0A0K8WF51-F1
#
_cell.length_a   1.000
_cell.length_b   1.000
_cell.length_c   1.000
_cell.angle_alpha   90.00
_cell.angle_beta   90.00
_cell.angle_gamma   90.00
#
_symmetry.space_group_name_H-M   'P 1'
#
loop_
_entity.id
_entity.type
_entity.pdbx_description
1 polymer ?
#
loop_
_entity_poly.entity_id
_entity_poly.type
_entity_poly.pdbx_seq_one_letter_code
_entity_poly.pdbx_strand_id
1 'polypeptide(L)'
;MDSVLKLNVASNALLSALPYFVMWLLCLIVSPICDMLINKNIMSTTVGRKLFNTIGQWIPMACLIGMSYMTSEESVAAITLLTIGVGFNAAAFCGYLVNHMDLAPNFAGPMMSISNGFGNLLSLFAPLVVGAVVVNEEKPSEWRIVFYITAGVYLVCNALFIIFGQATIQPWNDPTNLPTNTKPQSIERIGEDTEATITKSE
;
A
#
# COMPACT_ATOMS: atom_id res chain seq x y z
N MET A 1 -25.83 -0.86 -5.89
CA MET A 1 -25.58 -2.12 -6.66
C MET A 1 -26.40 -3.34 -6.20
N ASP A 2 -27.00 -3.38 -5.00
CA ASP A 2 -27.78 -4.55 -4.53
C ASP A 2 -29.22 -4.69 -5.08
N SER A 3 -29.76 -3.68 -5.78
CA SER A 3 -31.19 -3.71 -6.19
C SER A 3 -31.49 -4.30 -7.57
N VAL A 4 -30.49 -4.64 -8.40
CA VAL A 4 -30.76 -4.90 -9.84
C VAL A 4 -30.61 -6.37 -10.27
N LEU A 5 -29.88 -7.23 -9.53
CA LEU A 5 -29.75 -8.64 -9.88
C LEU A 5 -30.21 -9.55 -8.74
N LYS A 6 -31.46 -10.02 -8.84
CA LYS A 6 -32.03 -11.14 -8.05
C LYS A 6 -31.35 -12.49 -8.39
N LEU A 7 -30.03 -12.50 -8.58
CA LEU A 7 -29.25 -13.71 -8.74
C LEU A 7 -28.84 -14.22 -7.36
N ASN A 8 -28.99 -15.53 -7.21
CA ASN A 8 -28.69 -16.34 -6.04
C ASN A 8 -27.46 -15.81 -5.29
N VAL A 9 -27.62 -15.42 -4.02
CA VAL A 9 -26.59 -14.74 -3.20
C VAL A 9 -25.23 -15.44 -3.26
N ALA A 10 -25.22 -16.77 -3.44
CA ALA A 10 -24.02 -17.58 -3.63
C ALA A 10 -23.22 -17.24 -4.91
N SER A 11 -23.88 -16.96 -6.03
CA SER A 11 -23.22 -16.63 -7.30
C SER A 11 -22.56 -15.25 -7.25
N ASN A 12 -23.23 -14.25 -6.63
CA ASN A 12 -22.64 -12.92 -6.45
C ASN A 12 -21.49 -12.93 -5.43
N ALA A 13 -21.58 -13.78 -4.39
CA ALA A 13 -20.49 -13.99 -3.45
C ALA A 13 -19.26 -14.62 -4.12
N LEU A 14 -19.45 -15.63 -4.98
CA LEU A 14 -18.36 -16.24 -5.74
C LEU A 14 -17.72 -15.24 -6.72
N LEU A 15 -18.52 -14.43 -7.42
CA LEU A 15 -18.02 -13.40 -8.33
C LEU A 15 -17.21 -12.31 -7.59
N SER A 16 -17.63 -11.94 -6.38
CA SER A 16 -16.92 -10.97 -5.54
C SER A 16 -15.66 -11.53 -4.88
N ALA A 17 -15.62 -12.85 -4.61
CA ALA A 17 -14.46 -13.51 -4.01
C ALA A 17 -13.33 -13.77 -5.02
N LEU A 18 -13.67 -13.87 -6.31
CA LEU A 18 -12.74 -14.25 -7.38
C LEU A 18 -11.54 -13.29 -7.53
N PRO A 19 -11.69 -11.94 -7.52
CA PRO A 19 -10.56 -11.02 -7.60
C PRO A 19 -9.59 -11.15 -6.42
N TYR A 20 -10.12 -11.31 -5.20
CA TYR A 20 -9.29 -11.46 -4.00
C TYR A 20 -8.57 -12.81 -3.96
N PHE A 21 -9.24 -13.88 -4.43
CA PHE A 21 -8.61 -15.19 -4.54
C PHE A 21 -7.46 -15.19 -5.56
N VAL A 22 -7.65 -14.54 -6.71
CA VAL A 22 -6.58 -14.37 -7.72
C VAL A 22 -5.46 -13.48 -7.20
N MET A 23 -5.77 -12.40 -6.47
CA MET A 23 -4.76 -11.57 -5.80
C MET A 23 -3.91 -12.39 -4.81
N TRP A 24 -4.54 -13.26 -4.02
CA TRP A 24 -3.82 -14.14 -3.10
C TRP A 24 -2.89 -15.10 -3.83
N LEU A 25 -3.37 -15.77 -4.90
CA LEU A 25 -2.54 -16.66 -5.71
C LEU A 25 -1.38 -15.93 -6.38
N LEU A 26 -1.61 -14.75 -6.96
CA LEU A 26 -0.56 -13.96 -7.60
C LEU A 26 0.45 -13.43 -6.57
N CYS A 27 0.01 -13.10 -5.36
CA CYS A 27 0.92 -12.72 -4.28
C CYS A 27 1.94 -13.84 -3.98
N LEU A 28 1.49 -15.11 -3.94
CA LEU A 28 2.37 -16.27 -3.73
C LEU A 28 3.37 -16.49 -4.86
N ILE A 29 3.06 -16.05 -6.09
CA ILE A 29 3.95 -16.20 -7.25
C ILE A 29 4.90 -15.01 -7.38
N VAL A 30 4.38 -13.79 -7.23
CA VAL A 30 5.13 -12.54 -7.47
C VAL A 30 6.14 -12.28 -6.34
N SER A 31 5.81 -12.62 -5.09
CA SER A 31 6.72 -12.35 -3.96
C SER A 31 8.04 -13.12 -4.07
N PRO A 32 8.04 -14.46 -4.29
CA PRO A 32 9.29 -15.20 -4.49
C PRO A 32 10.06 -14.76 -5.74
N ILE A 33 9.36 -14.39 -6.83
CA ILE A 33 10.01 -13.87 -8.04
C ILE A 33 10.73 -12.56 -7.74
N CYS A 34 10.10 -11.66 -6.99
CA CYS A 34 10.69 -10.39 -6.57
C CYS A 34 11.95 -10.63 -5.73
N ASP A 35 11.86 -11.48 -4.72
CA ASP A 35 12.99 -11.81 -3.84
C ASP A 35 14.12 -12.49 -4.59
N MET A 36 13.82 -13.39 -5.53
CA MET A 36 14.83 -14.02 -6.39
C MET A 36 15.55 -13.01 -7.28
N LEU A 37 14.82 -12.07 -7.88
CA LEU A 37 15.39 -11.05 -8.77
C LEU A 37 16.38 -10.14 -8.03
N ILE A 38 16.04 -9.79 -6.78
CA ILE A 38 16.87 -8.97 -5.91
C ILE A 38 18.05 -9.77 -5.36
N ASN A 39 17.82 -10.97 -4.83
CA ASN A 39 18.87 -11.81 -4.24
C ASN A 39 19.92 -12.28 -5.26
N LYS A 40 19.53 -12.47 -6.52
CA LYS A 40 20.46 -12.81 -7.60
C LYS A 40 21.26 -11.61 -8.14
N ASN A 41 21.11 -10.42 -7.55
CA ASN A 41 21.77 -9.18 -7.99
C ASN A 41 21.56 -8.86 -9.48
N ILE A 42 20.46 -9.34 -10.08
CA ILE A 42 20.14 -9.07 -11.49
C ILE A 42 19.78 -7.59 -11.68
N MET A 43 19.21 -6.98 -10.64
CA MET A 43 18.79 -5.57 -10.65
C MET A 43 18.99 -4.95 -9.25
N SER A 44 19.36 -3.67 -9.19
CA SER A 44 19.41 -2.92 -7.93
C SER A 44 18.04 -2.92 -7.26
N THR A 45 18.01 -3.03 -5.92
CA THR A 45 16.79 -3.00 -5.10
C THR A 45 15.86 -1.86 -5.51
N THR A 46 16.41 -0.66 -5.73
CA THR A 46 15.63 0.52 -6.12
C THR A 46 14.93 0.35 -7.46
N VAL A 47 15.62 -0.19 -8.46
CA VAL A 47 15.03 -0.37 -9.79
C VAL A 47 14.03 -1.53 -9.79
N GLY A 48 14.32 -2.60 -9.05
CA GLY A 48 13.39 -3.70 -8.83
C GLY A 48 12.08 -3.21 -8.19
N ARG A 49 12.16 -2.50 -7.06
CA ARG A 49 10.97 -1.94 -6.38
C ARG A 49 10.16 -1.00 -7.27
N LYS A 50 10.83 -0.15 -8.06
CA LYS A 50 10.16 0.72 -9.06
C LYS A 50 9.45 -0.08 -10.14
N LEU A 51 10.08 -1.14 -10.65
CA LEU A 51 9.50 -2.00 -11.69
C LEU A 51 8.25 -2.71 -11.17
N PHE A 52 8.34 -3.37 -10.02
CA PHE A 52 7.19 -4.09 -9.43
C PHE A 52 6.05 -3.14 -9.04
N ASN A 53 6.37 -1.95 -8.52
CA ASN A 53 5.36 -0.92 -8.26
C ASN A 53 4.69 -0.46 -9.57
N THR A 54 5.48 -0.23 -10.63
CA THR A 54 4.94 0.20 -11.93
C THR A 54 4.02 -0.85 -12.53
N ILE A 55 4.42 -2.11 -12.52
CA ILE A 55 3.59 -3.24 -12.97
C ILE A 55 2.30 -3.30 -12.14
N GLY A 56 2.41 -3.17 -10.82
CA GLY A 56 1.28 -3.22 -9.90
C GLY A 56 0.31 -2.04 -9.98
N GLN A 57 0.70 -0.92 -10.61
CA GLN A 57 -0.13 0.29 -10.72
C GLN A 57 -0.62 0.54 -12.16
N TRP A 58 0.23 0.30 -13.17
CA TRP A 58 -0.11 0.53 -14.57
C TRP A 58 -1.02 -0.57 -15.16
N ILE A 59 -0.87 -1.82 -14.71
CA ILE A 59 -1.78 -2.90 -15.16
C ILE A 59 -3.21 -2.64 -14.67
N PRO A 60 -3.48 -2.39 -13.37
CA PRO A 60 -4.82 -2.01 -12.93
C PRO A 60 -5.36 -0.77 -13.65
N MET A 61 -4.52 0.24 -13.88
CA MET A 61 -4.90 1.45 -14.65
C MET A 61 -5.37 1.09 -16.07
N ALA A 62 -4.60 0.28 -16.80
CA ALA A 62 -4.95 -0.14 -18.15
C ALA A 62 -6.25 -0.99 -18.16
N CYS A 63 -6.40 -1.88 -17.16
CA CYS A 63 -7.63 -2.66 -16.98
C CYS A 63 -8.85 -1.76 -16.70
N LEU A 64 -8.70 -0.72 -15.87
CA LEU A 64 -9.76 0.25 -15.57
C LEU A 64 -10.17 1.05 -16.80
N ILE A 65 -9.21 1.52 -17.60
CA ILE A 65 -9.49 2.20 -18.86
C ILE A 65 -10.19 1.23 -19.83
N GLY A 66 -9.73 -0.02 -19.93
CA GLY A 66 -10.39 -1.04 -20.75
C GLY A 66 -11.83 -1.30 -20.33
N MET A 67 -12.09 -1.44 -19.03
CA MET A 67 -13.44 -1.58 -18.48
C MET A 67 -14.32 -0.36 -18.77
N SER A 68 -13.76 0.85 -18.81
CA SER A 68 -14.53 2.06 -19.10
C SER A 68 -15.18 2.04 -20.49
N TYR A 69 -14.58 1.35 -21.46
CA TYR A 69 -15.11 1.22 -22.83
C TYR A 69 -16.09 0.06 -22.99
N MET A 70 -16.17 -0.86 -22.02
CA MET A 70 -17.10 -2.00 -22.09
C MET A 70 -18.54 -1.56 -21.81
N THR A 71 -19.48 -2.21 -22.51
CA THR A 71 -20.92 -2.03 -22.34
C THR A 71 -21.48 -3.17 -21.50
N SER A 72 -22.66 -2.99 -20.89
CA SER A 72 -23.30 -3.97 -19.99
C SER A 72 -23.48 -5.38 -20.57
N GLU A 73 -23.49 -5.54 -21.89
CA GLU A 73 -23.57 -6.84 -22.58
C GLU A 73 -22.31 -7.71 -22.37
N GLU A 74 -21.15 -7.10 -22.09
CA GLU A 74 -19.85 -7.77 -21.90
C GLU A 74 -19.47 -7.90 -20.41
N SER A 75 -20.45 -8.17 -19.55
CA SER A 75 -20.27 -8.22 -18.09
C SER A 75 -19.22 -9.25 -17.64
N VAL A 76 -19.09 -10.38 -18.34
CA VAL A 76 -18.07 -11.40 -18.04
C VAL A 76 -16.66 -10.88 -18.32
N ALA A 77 -16.47 -10.17 -19.44
CA ALA A 77 -15.19 -9.63 -19.84
C ALA A 77 -14.74 -8.46 -18.92
N ALA A 78 -15.69 -7.69 -18.40
CA ALA A 78 -15.41 -6.68 -17.38
C ALA A 78 -14.92 -7.30 -16.06
N ILE A 79 -15.56 -8.38 -15.60
CA ILE A 79 -15.18 -9.07 -14.36
C ILE A 79 -13.80 -9.74 -14.50
N THR A 80 -13.48 -10.32 -15.66
CA THR A 80 -12.15 -10.91 -15.88
C THR A 80 -11.05 -9.84 -15.92
N LEU A 81 -11.28 -8.69 -16.58
CA LEU A 81 -10.35 -7.56 -16.55
C LEU A 81 -10.15 -6.99 -15.14
N LEU A 82 -11.23 -6.85 -14.37
CA LEU A 82 -11.15 -6.43 -12.97
C LEU A 82 -10.31 -7.41 -12.15
N THR A 83 -10.55 -8.71 -12.32
CA THR A 83 -9.83 -9.78 -11.62
C THR A 83 -8.34 -9.75 -11.94
N ILE A 84 -7.99 -9.57 -13.21
CA ILE A 84 -6.59 -9.44 -13.65
C ILE A 84 -5.98 -8.17 -13.04
N GLY A 85 -6.65 -7.03 -13.11
CA GLY A 85 -6.17 -5.76 -12.54
C GLY A 85 -5.90 -5.86 -11.04
N VAL A 86 -6.88 -6.33 -10.27
CA VAL A 86 -6.74 -6.55 -8.81
C VAL A 86 -5.68 -7.62 -8.50
N GLY A 87 -5.59 -8.64 -9.34
CA GLY A 87 -4.57 -9.67 -9.23
C GLY A 87 -3.15 -9.11 -9.32
N PHE A 88 -2.88 -8.29 -10.33
CA PHE A 88 -1.57 -7.66 -10.52
C PHE A 88 -1.26 -6.57 -9.49
N ASN A 89 -2.28 -6.01 -8.84
CA ASN A 89 -2.06 -5.12 -7.68
C ASN A 89 -1.28 -5.83 -6.55
N ALA A 90 -1.28 -7.17 -6.50
CA ALA A 90 -0.43 -7.92 -5.58
C ALA A 90 1.08 -7.59 -5.73
N ALA A 91 1.52 -7.22 -6.94
CA ALA A 91 2.90 -6.80 -7.20
C ALA A 91 3.27 -5.49 -6.48
N ALA A 92 2.28 -4.63 -6.19
CA ALA A 92 2.53 -3.38 -5.47
C ALA A 92 2.99 -3.62 -4.02
N PHE A 93 2.57 -4.72 -3.38
CA PHE A 93 3.08 -5.09 -2.05
C PHE A 93 4.59 -5.34 -2.08
N CYS A 94 5.11 -5.97 -3.14
CA CYS A 94 6.55 -6.17 -3.31
C CYS A 94 7.30 -4.87 -3.69
N GLY A 95 6.57 -3.82 -4.11
CA GLY A 95 7.09 -2.52 -4.46
C GLY A 95 7.10 -1.55 -3.28
N TYR A 96 6.00 -0.82 -3.06
CA TYR A 96 5.96 0.28 -2.09
C TYR A 96 5.89 -0.17 -0.63
N LEU A 97 5.27 -1.33 -0.33
CA LEU A 97 5.09 -1.77 1.06
C LEU A 97 6.45 -2.12 1.68
N VAL A 98 7.25 -2.90 0.96
CA VAL A 98 8.61 -3.29 1.37
C VAL A 98 9.57 -2.10 1.37
N ASN A 99 9.31 -1.08 0.53
CA ASN A 99 10.15 0.11 0.44
C ASN A 99 10.38 0.82 1.79
N HIS A 100 9.40 0.81 2.70
CA HIS A 100 9.54 1.42 4.03
C HIS A 100 10.62 0.72 4.87
N MET A 101 10.71 -0.61 4.76
CA MET A 101 11.73 -1.41 5.42
C MET A 101 13.09 -1.25 4.74
N ASP A 102 13.12 -1.09 3.42
CA ASP A 102 14.34 -0.86 2.65
C ASP A 102 14.96 0.54 2.93
N LEU A 103 14.13 1.57 3.19
CA LEU A 103 14.59 2.93 3.51
C LEU A 103 15.13 3.09 4.93
N ALA A 104 14.37 2.62 5.91
CA ALA A 104 14.64 2.92 7.32
C ALA A 104 14.15 1.79 8.23
N PRO A 105 14.88 0.66 8.32
CA PRO A 105 14.47 -0.48 9.15
C PRO A 105 14.20 -0.12 10.62
N ASN A 106 14.95 0.83 11.19
CA ASN A 106 14.75 1.27 12.58
C ASN A 106 13.48 2.11 12.78
N PHE A 107 13.01 2.78 11.73
CA PHE A 107 11.82 3.65 11.75
C PHE A 107 10.69 3.12 10.86
N ALA A 108 10.78 1.88 10.39
CA ALA A 108 9.85 1.31 9.42
C ALA A 108 8.42 1.25 9.95
N GLY A 109 8.23 0.89 11.23
CA GLY A 109 6.93 0.84 11.89
C GLY A 109 6.21 2.19 11.86
N PRO A 110 6.78 3.25 12.47
CA PRO A 110 6.21 4.59 12.42
C PRO A 110 5.97 5.11 10.99
N MET A 111 6.93 4.93 10.06
CA MET A 111 6.74 5.37 8.67
C MET A 111 5.58 4.64 8.00
N MET A 112 5.46 3.32 8.19
CA MET A 112 4.36 2.53 7.64
C MET A 112 3.01 2.97 8.23
N SER A 113 2.94 3.24 9.55
CA SER A 113 1.72 3.74 10.19
C SER A 113 1.28 5.11 9.68
N ILE A 114 2.22 6.03 9.47
CA ILE A 114 1.91 7.36 8.92
C ILE A 114 1.36 7.24 7.49
N SER A 115 2.06 6.49 6.63
CA SER A 115 1.61 6.24 5.25
C SER A 115 0.22 5.59 5.21
N ASN A 116 -0.02 4.60 6.08
CA ASN A 116 -1.31 3.93 6.18
C ASN A 116 -2.41 4.87 6.71
N GLY A 117 -2.08 5.75 7.67
CA GLY A 117 -2.98 6.80 8.15
C GLY A 117 -3.47 7.71 7.03
N PHE A 118 -2.55 8.26 6.23
CA PHE A 118 -2.91 9.06 5.05
C PHE A 118 -3.71 8.25 4.02
N GLY A 119 -3.34 6.98 3.80
CA GLY A 119 -4.08 6.07 2.92
C GLY A 119 -5.54 5.88 3.33
N ASN A 120 -5.82 5.69 4.63
CA ASN A 120 -7.19 5.58 5.15
C ASN A 120 -7.95 6.89 5.04
N LEU A 121 -7.30 8.03 5.31
CA LEU A 121 -7.93 9.35 5.15
C LEU A 121 -8.36 9.58 3.70
N LEU A 122 -7.48 9.32 2.73
CA LEU A 122 -7.82 9.43 1.32
C LEU A 122 -8.92 8.44 0.90
N SER A 123 -8.90 7.23 1.47
CA SER A 123 -9.95 6.22 1.22
C SER A 123 -11.32 6.66 1.75
N LEU A 124 -11.37 7.44 2.83
CA LEU A 124 -12.60 8.03 3.34
C LEU A 124 -13.19 9.08 2.37
N PHE A 125 -12.33 9.84 1.68
CA PHE A 125 -12.77 10.84 0.71
C PHE A 125 -13.17 10.25 -0.65
N ALA A 126 -12.69 9.06 -1.01
CA ALA A 126 -12.96 8.47 -2.32
C ALA A 126 -14.48 8.30 -2.62
N PRO A 127 -15.32 7.75 -1.72
CA PRO A 127 -16.76 7.68 -1.95
C PRO A 127 -17.45 9.04 -2.07
N LEU A 128 -16.94 10.08 -1.37
CA LEU A 128 -17.49 11.43 -1.45
C LEU A 128 -17.28 12.03 -2.84
N VAL A 129 -16.09 11.83 -3.42
CA VAL A 129 -15.79 12.26 -4.80
C VAL A 129 -16.65 11.50 -5.80
N VAL A 130 -16.77 10.17 -5.65
CA VAL A 130 -17.62 9.35 -6.53
C VAL A 130 -19.08 9.79 -6.45
N GLY A 131 -19.61 10.03 -5.24
CA GLY A 131 -20.99 10.50 -5.06
C GLY A 131 -21.25 11.91 -5.58
N ALA A 132 -20.22 12.77 -5.66
CA ALA A 132 -20.34 14.08 -6.29
C ALA A 132 -20.31 14.02 -7.84
N VAL A 133 -19.65 13.00 -8.41
CA VAL A 133 -19.50 12.83 -9.86
C VAL A 133 -20.63 11.99 -10.46
N VAL A 134 -21.10 10.96 -9.74
CA VAL A 134 -22.17 10.06 -10.17
C VAL A 134 -23.48 10.53 -9.58
N VAL A 135 -24.23 11.33 -10.35
CA VAL A 135 -25.56 11.85 -10.00
C VAL A 135 -26.66 10.88 -10.48
N ASN A 136 -26.42 10.17 -11.58
CA ASN A 136 -27.31 9.15 -12.13
C ASN A 136 -26.55 7.82 -12.28
N GLU A 137 -26.76 6.88 -11.34
CA GLU A 137 -26.10 5.57 -11.35
C GLU A 137 -26.35 4.77 -12.64
N GLU A 138 -27.46 5.03 -13.34
CA GLU A 138 -27.85 4.34 -14.57
C GLU A 138 -27.14 4.85 -15.83
N LYS A 139 -26.41 5.97 -15.78
CA LYS A 139 -25.69 6.51 -16.94
C LYS A 139 -24.25 5.99 -17.00
N PRO A 140 -23.88 5.14 -17.98
CA PRO A 140 -22.51 4.64 -18.11
C PRO A 140 -21.46 5.73 -18.32
N SER A 141 -21.86 6.90 -18.84
CA SER A 141 -20.95 8.04 -19.07
C SER A 141 -20.39 8.64 -17.79
N GLU A 142 -21.15 8.65 -16.69
CA GLU A 142 -20.71 9.22 -15.41
C GLU A 142 -19.66 8.30 -14.75
N TRP A 143 -19.86 6.98 -14.84
CA TRP A 143 -18.88 5.99 -14.40
C TRP A 143 -17.56 6.03 -15.18
N ARG A 144 -17.61 6.32 -16.49
CA ARG A 144 -16.39 6.52 -17.29
C ARG A 144 -15.53 7.66 -16.75
N ILE A 145 -16.14 8.76 -16.33
CA ILE A 145 -15.42 9.90 -15.74
C ILE A 145 -14.70 9.45 -14.46
N VAL A 146 -15.35 8.68 -13.59
CA VAL A 146 -14.74 8.14 -12.36
C VAL A 146 -13.53 7.24 -12.69
N PHE A 147 -13.66 6.37 -13.71
CA PHE A 147 -12.56 5.51 -14.14
C PHE A 147 -11.38 6.32 -14.70
N TYR A 148 -11.62 7.38 -15.47
CA TYR A 148 -10.56 8.27 -15.94
C TYR A 148 -9.89 9.05 -14.82
N ILE A 149 -10.64 9.55 -13.84
CA ILE A 149 -10.08 10.21 -12.65
C ILE A 149 -9.15 9.23 -11.91
N THR A 150 -9.64 8.01 -11.68
CA THR A 150 -8.88 6.96 -10.99
C THR A 150 -7.60 6.60 -11.76
N ALA A 151 -7.69 6.46 -13.09
CA ALA A 151 -6.54 6.21 -13.94
C ALA A 151 -5.52 7.35 -13.90
N GLY A 152 -5.98 8.61 -13.87
CA GLY A 152 -5.12 9.78 -13.71
C GLY A 152 -4.37 9.78 -12.37
N VAL A 153 -5.05 9.43 -11.28
CA VAL A 153 -4.43 9.28 -9.96
C VAL A 153 -3.36 8.18 -9.99
N TYR A 154 -3.65 7.01 -10.58
CA TYR A 154 -2.68 5.93 -10.73
C TYR A 154 -1.44 6.36 -11.52
N LEU A 155 -1.63 7.09 -12.62
CA LEU A 155 -0.54 7.60 -13.43
C LEU A 155 0.35 8.56 -12.63
N VAL A 156 -0.24 9.55 -11.96
CA VAL A 156 0.49 10.58 -11.20
C VAL A 156 1.21 9.97 -10.00
N CYS A 157 0.53 9.13 -9.22
CA CYS A 157 1.14 8.45 -8.07
C CYS A 157 2.31 7.57 -8.48
N ASN A 158 2.17 6.78 -9.55
CA ASN A 158 3.27 5.94 -10.03
C ASN A 158 4.41 6.78 -10.62
N ALA A 159 4.11 7.86 -11.36
CA ALA A 159 5.13 8.76 -11.89
C ALA A 159 5.96 9.40 -10.77
N LEU A 160 5.31 9.89 -9.71
CA LEU A 160 5.99 10.41 -8.53
C LEU A 160 6.87 9.35 -7.87
N PHE A 161 6.41 8.10 -7.76
CA PHE A 161 7.20 7.01 -7.21
C PHE A 161 8.41 6.66 -8.09
N ILE A 162 8.28 6.70 -9.41
CA ILE A 162 9.41 6.46 -10.32
C ILE A 162 10.46 7.57 -10.21
N ILE A 163 10.04 8.83 -10.12
CA ILE A 163 10.95 9.99 -10.06
C ILE A 163 11.65 10.06 -8.70
N PHE A 164 10.89 10.01 -7.60
CA PHE A 164 11.41 10.26 -6.25
C PHE A 164 11.75 9.00 -5.46
N GLY A 165 11.23 7.83 -5.87
CA GLY A 165 11.44 6.59 -5.14
C GLY A 165 12.92 6.21 -5.06
N GLN A 166 13.36 5.87 -3.87
CA GLN A 166 14.66 5.24 -3.60
C GLN A 166 14.40 4.00 -2.76
N ALA A 167 15.28 3.00 -2.79
CA ALA A 167 15.21 1.82 -1.90
C ALA A 167 16.59 1.54 -1.29
N THR A 168 17.26 2.62 -0.86
CA THR A 168 18.54 2.60 -0.16
C THR A 168 18.33 3.09 1.27
N ILE A 169 19.13 2.54 2.18
CA ILE A 169 19.10 2.93 3.60
C ILE A 169 19.42 4.42 3.69
N GLN A 170 18.53 5.17 4.32
CA GLN A 170 18.64 6.61 4.43
C GLN A 170 19.55 7.01 5.60
N PRO A 171 20.26 8.16 5.53
CA PRO A 171 21.26 8.54 6.54
C PRO A 171 20.70 8.70 7.96
N TRP A 172 19.43 9.05 8.10
CA TRP A 172 18.76 9.22 9.39
C TRP A 172 18.27 7.90 10.00
N ASN A 173 18.51 6.76 9.35
CA ASN A 173 18.11 5.46 9.88
C ASN A 173 18.88 5.08 11.15
N ASP A 174 20.13 5.53 11.32
CA ASP A 174 20.92 5.21 12.51
C ASP A 174 20.65 6.18 13.68
N PRO A 175 20.04 5.71 14.79
CA PRO A 175 19.80 6.55 15.96
C PRO A 175 21.10 7.00 16.67
N THR A 176 22.23 6.39 16.34
CA THR A 176 23.58 6.75 16.82
C THR A 176 24.18 7.99 16.14
N ASN A 177 23.62 8.43 15.00
CA ASN A 177 24.05 9.65 14.30
C ASN A 177 23.26 10.91 14.72
N LEU A 178 22.34 10.79 15.69
CA LEU A 178 21.74 11.95 16.34
C LEU A 178 22.82 12.60 17.22
N PRO A 179 23.09 13.91 17.10
CA PRO A 179 24.00 14.57 18.02
C PRO A 179 23.47 14.39 19.44
N THR A 180 24.18 13.59 20.23
CA THR A 180 23.90 13.30 21.63
C THR A 180 24.04 14.60 22.45
N ASN A 181 23.01 15.45 22.40
CA ASN A 181 22.86 16.58 23.32
C ASN A 181 22.01 16.20 24.54
N THR A 182 21.90 14.91 24.82
CA THR A 182 21.42 14.43 26.10
C THR A 182 22.65 13.99 26.88
N LYS A 183 23.19 14.91 27.69
CA LYS A 183 24.16 14.54 28.74
C LYS A 183 23.60 13.30 29.44
N PRO A 184 24.40 12.26 29.71
CA PRO A 184 23.95 11.19 30.59
C PRO A 184 23.55 11.86 31.91
N GLN A 185 22.26 11.87 32.22
CA GLN A 185 21.81 12.08 33.58
C GLN A 185 22.34 10.86 34.33
N SER A 186 23.51 11.03 34.94
CA SER A 186 23.97 10.17 36.01
C SER A 186 22.80 10.05 36.97
N ILE A 187 22.19 8.88 37.02
CA ILE A 187 21.33 8.48 38.13
C ILE A 187 22.28 8.47 39.32
N GLU A 188 22.34 9.61 40.00
CA GLU A 188 22.98 9.76 41.29
C GLU A 188 22.31 8.72 42.20
N ARG A 189 23.09 7.73 42.63
CA ARG A 189 22.61 6.65 43.50
C ARG A 189 22.22 7.27 44.84
N ILE A 190 20.98 7.72 44.95
CA ILE A 190 20.35 8.02 46.22
C ILE A 190 20.09 6.67 46.89
N GLY A 191 21.06 6.15 47.65
CA GLY A 191 20.89 4.86 48.28
C GLY A 191 22.03 4.34 49.17
N GLU A 192 23.03 5.15 49.52
CA GLU A 192 24.14 4.68 50.39
C GLU A 192 24.28 5.45 51.72
N ASP A 193 23.41 6.43 52.01
CA ASP A 193 23.49 7.21 53.26
C ASP A 193 22.45 6.80 54.34
N THR A 194 21.55 5.87 54.05
CA THR A 194 20.51 5.46 55.02
C THR A 194 20.96 4.34 55.98
N GLU A 195 22.16 3.79 55.81
CA GLU A 195 22.68 2.68 56.64
C GLU A 195 23.46 3.15 57.89
N ALA A 196 23.75 4.44 58.03
CA ALA A 196 24.59 4.94 59.13
C ALA A 196 23.83 5.48 60.36
N THR A 197 22.50 5.64 60.33
CA THR A 197 21.75 6.33 61.40
C THR A 197 20.90 5.43 62.29
N ILE A 198 20.67 4.15 61.95
CA ILE A 198 19.70 3.29 62.68
C ILE A 198 20.35 2.44 63.80
N THR A 199 21.67 2.38 63.92
CA THR A 199 22.35 1.52 64.94
C THR A 199 22.75 2.24 66.25
N LYS A 200 22.20 3.41 66.57
CA LYS A 200 22.44 4.09 67.87
C LYS A 200 21.20 4.76 68.45
N SER A 201 20.18 3.98 68.80
CA SER A 201 19.28 4.34 69.91
C SER A 201 18.45 3.11 70.31
N GLU A 202 18.53 2.79 71.61
CA GLU A 202 17.85 1.73 72.38
C GLU A 202 18.59 0.39 72.52
#